data_AF-A0A7Y6F654-F1
#
_entry.id   AF-A0A7Y6F654-F1
#
_cell.length_a   1.000
_cell.length_b   1.000
_cell.length_c   1.000
_cell.angle_alpha   90.00
_cell.angle_beta   90.00
_cell.angle_gamma   90.00
#
_symmetry.space_group_name_H-M   'P 1'
#
loop_
_entity.id
_entity.type
_entity.pdbx_description
1 polymer ?
#
loop_
_entity_poly.entity_id
_entity_poly.type
_entity_poly.pdbx_seq_one_letter_code
_entity_poly.pdbx_strand_id
1 'polypeptide(L)'
;MSKLTDVPKRLLIGRALPSDKLGETLLPKRIALPVFASDPLSSVAYAPGEVLLILSLAGASAYHFSPWIALAVVVLMATVVTSYRQTVHAYPNGGGTYEVAKANLGPRAGRTVASALLVDYVLTVAVSVSAGIENLGSAIPFVVEHKTLCAIAAIALLSVMNLRGVRESGTLFAIPTYVFVGGVFLMLIWGGVRGLILGESMPAPTAGFEIKPEHPGLAGFALVFLLLRAFSSGCAALTGVEAI
;
A
#
# COMPACT_ATOMS: atom_id res chain seq x y z
N MET A 1 31.54 -23.01 -22.46
CA MET A 1 32.22 -21.72 -22.72
C MET A 1 31.46 -20.63 -21.99
N SER A 2 31.99 -20.11 -20.88
CA SER A 2 31.44 -18.94 -20.17
C SER A 2 31.48 -17.75 -21.11
N LYS A 3 30.33 -17.23 -21.54
CA LYS A 3 30.32 -16.03 -22.37
C LYS A 3 30.79 -14.88 -21.47
N LEU A 4 31.58 -13.95 -21.99
CA LEU A 4 32.05 -12.76 -21.25
C LEU A 4 30.89 -11.93 -20.64
N THR A 5 29.66 -12.14 -21.11
CA THR A 5 28.41 -11.61 -20.55
C THR A 5 27.94 -12.29 -19.26
N ASP A 6 28.41 -13.49 -18.93
CA ASP A 6 27.99 -14.25 -17.74
C ASP A 6 28.59 -13.71 -16.44
N VAL A 7 29.74 -13.05 -16.49
CA VAL A 7 30.43 -12.48 -15.31
C VAL A 7 29.71 -11.23 -14.77
N PRO A 8 29.41 -10.19 -15.58
CA PRO A 8 28.63 -9.05 -15.10
C PRO A 8 27.20 -9.48 -14.73
N LYS A 9 26.61 -10.43 -15.46
CA LYS A 9 25.30 -11.01 -15.14
C LYS A 9 25.32 -11.75 -13.79
N ARG A 10 26.33 -12.57 -13.50
CA ARG A 10 26.47 -13.24 -12.20
C ARG A 10 26.81 -12.28 -11.05
N LEU A 11 27.53 -11.20 -11.32
CA LEU A 11 27.85 -10.19 -10.31
C LEU A 11 26.61 -9.35 -9.93
N LEU A 12 25.77 -9.03 -10.92
CA LEU A 12 24.54 -8.26 -10.70
C LEU A 12 23.36 -9.13 -10.22
N ILE A 13 23.12 -10.29 -10.86
CA ILE A 13 21.93 -11.14 -10.68
C ILE A 13 22.20 -12.36 -9.78
N GLY A 14 23.46 -12.71 -9.50
CA GLY A 14 23.79 -13.91 -8.74
C GLY A 14 23.74 -15.20 -9.59
N ARG A 15 23.83 -16.37 -8.93
CA ARG A 15 23.71 -17.67 -9.61
C ARG A 15 22.23 -17.96 -9.90
N ALA A 16 21.94 -18.48 -11.09
CA ALA A 16 20.62 -19.00 -11.41
C ALA A 16 20.23 -20.09 -10.40
N LEU A 17 19.09 -19.89 -9.73
CA LEU A 17 18.47 -20.89 -8.86
C LEU A 17 17.78 -21.95 -9.74
N PRO A 18 18.09 -23.25 -9.54
CA PRO A 18 17.38 -24.32 -10.23
C PRO A 18 15.90 -24.32 -9.86
N SER A 19 15.00 -24.47 -10.84
CA SER A 19 13.54 -24.51 -10.62
C SER A 19 13.12 -25.59 -9.60
N ASP A 20 13.89 -26.66 -9.47
CA ASP A 20 13.64 -27.76 -8.54
C ASP A 20 13.88 -27.37 -7.05
N LYS A 21 14.51 -26.22 -6.79
CA LYS A 21 14.71 -25.66 -5.44
C LYS A 21 13.66 -24.61 -5.05
N LEU A 22 12.79 -24.20 -5.97
CA LEU A 22 11.61 -23.36 -5.70
C LEU A 22 10.45 -24.20 -5.13
N GLY A 23 10.77 -25.19 -4.29
CA GLY A 23 9.75 -25.99 -3.62
C GLY A 23 8.82 -25.09 -2.81
N GLU A 24 7.55 -25.46 -2.74
CA GLU A 24 6.54 -24.84 -1.88
C GLU A 24 6.97 -24.89 -0.41
N THR A 25 7.83 -23.96 -0.04
CA THR A 25 8.19 -23.73 1.35
C THR A 25 7.04 -22.90 1.92
N LEU A 26 6.01 -23.61 2.38
CA LEU A 26 4.94 -23.02 3.16
C LEU A 26 5.57 -22.28 4.33
N LEU A 27 5.56 -20.94 4.27
CA LEU A 27 6.07 -20.11 5.33
C LEU A 27 5.17 -20.30 6.57
N PRO A 28 5.74 -20.45 7.78
CA PRO A 28 4.94 -20.49 8.98
C PRO A 28 4.14 -19.18 9.09
N LYS A 29 2.87 -19.27 9.54
CA LYS A 29 1.92 -18.15 9.56
C LYS A 29 2.48 -16.85 10.16
N ARG A 30 3.37 -16.96 11.16
CA ARG A 30 4.02 -15.82 11.84
C ARG A 30 4.97 -15.02 10.94
N ILE A 31 5.51 -15.64 9.89
CA ILE A 31 6.40 -15.03 8.90
C ILE A 31 5.60 -14.73 7.62
N ALA A 32 4.70 -15.63 7.22
CA ALA A 32 3.84 -15.43 6.05
C ALA A 32 2.97 -14.17 6.20
N LEU A 33 2.25 -14.03 7.32
CA LEU A 33 1.30 -12.94 7.50
C LEU A 33 1.96 -11.56 7.39
N PRO A 34 3.07 -11.25 8.09
CA PRO A 34 3.73 -9.95 7.93
C PRO A 34 4.33 -9.70 6.55
N VAL A 35 4.75 -10.76 5.86
CA VAL A 35 5.35 -10.66 4.52
C VAL A 35 4.27 -10.38 3.47
N PHE A 36 3.10 -11.00 3.57
CA PHE A 36 1.98 -10.73 2.66
C PHE A 36 1.19 -9.48 3.06
N ALA A 37 1.10 -9.18 4.36
CA ALA A 37 0.43 -7.98 4.86
C ALA A 37 1.24 -6.69 4.66
N SER A 38 2.51 -6.76 4.25
CA SER A 38 3.30 -5.54 4.00
C SER A 38 2.68 -4.67 2.92
N ASP A 39 2.06 -5.28 1.91
CA ASP A 39 1.43 -4.58 0.80
C ASP A 39 0.21 -3.75 1.25
N PRO A 40 -0.82 -4.32 1.89
CA PRO A 40 -1.95 -3.54 2.40
C PRO A 40 -1.55 -2.56 3.52
N LEU A 41 -0.53 -2.88 4.32
CA LEU A 41 -0.03 -1.95 5.33
C LEU A 41 0.66 -0.73 4.72
N SER A 42 1.32 -0.88 3.57
CA SER A 42 1.87 0.25 2.83
C SER A 42 0.77 1.18 2.32
N SER A 43 -0.38 0.63 1.88
CA SER A 43 -1.56 1.38 1.44
C SER A 43 -2.14 2.28 2.54
N VAL A 44 -2.09 1.83 3.79
CA VAL A 44 -2.51 2.63 4.96
C VAL A 44 -1.64 3.88 5.15
N ALA A 45 -0.38 3.85 4.70
CA ALA A 45 0.52 4.98 4.87
C ALA A 45 0.26 6.14 3.90
N TYR A 46 -0.39 5.92 2.75
CA TYR A 46 -0.65 6.97 1.76
C TYR A 46 -2.15 7.24 1.51
N ALA A 47 -3.02 6.23 1.60
CA ALA A 47 -4.45 6.40 1.27
C ALA A 47 -5.22 7.41 2.15
N PRO A 48 -4.98 7.52 3.48
CA PRO A 48 -5.64 8.55 4.29
C PRO A 48 -5.29 9.97 3.84
N GLY A 49 -4.05 10.19 3.39
CA GLY A 49 -3.59 11.48 2.87
C GLY A 49 -4.36 11.88 1.60
N GLU A 50 -4.59 10.93 0.70
CA GLU A 50 -5.36 11.16 -0.53
C GLU A 50 -6.82 11.56 -0.25
N VAL A 51 -7.47 10.93 0.75
CA VAL A 51 -8.84 11.34 1.17
C VAL A 51 -8.85 12.80 1.60
N LEU A 52 -7.89 13.20 2.45
CA LEU A 52 -7.78 14.58 2.92
C LEU A 52 -7.45 15.54 1.77
N LEU A 53 -6.57 15.15 0.85
CA LEU A 53 -6.21 15.99 -0.30
C LEU A 53 -7.43 16.26 -1.18
N ILE A 54 -8.26 15.25 -1.47
CA ILE A 54 -9.50 15.45 -2.24
C ILE A 54 -10.51 16.30 -1.45
N LEU A 55 -10.68 16.07 -0.15
CA LEU A 55 -11.56 16.88 0.69
C LEU A 55 -11.10 18.34 0.80
N SER A 56 -9.79 18.61 0.72
CA SER A 56 -9.24 19.96 0.76
C SER A 56 -9.77 20.84 -0.38
N LEU A 57 -10.13 20.24 -1.52
CA LEU A 57 -10.75 20.93 -2.66
C LEU A 57 -12.15 21.48 -2.34
N ALA A 58 -12.87 20.85 -1.40
CA ALA A 58 -14.15 21.32 -0.90
C ALA A 58 -14.02 22.36 0.23
N GLY A 59 -12.81 22.56 0.74
CA GLY A 59 -12.50 23.42 1.87
C GLY A 59 -12.44 22.68 3.22
N ALA A 60 -11.93 23.37 4.24
CA ALA A 60 -11.64 22.78 5.55
C ALA A 60 -12.87 22.18 6.27
N SER A 61 -14.07 22.71 6.01
CA SER A 61 -15.32 22.17 6.58
C SER A 61 -15.62 20.75 6.10
N ALA A 62 -15.10 20.35 4.93
CA ALA A 62 -15.30 19.02 4.39
C ALA A 62 -14.53 17.93 5.13
N TYR A 63 -13.50 18.29 5.92
CA TYR A 63 -12.76 17.31 6.73
C TYR A 63 -13.62 16.60 7.77
N HIS A 64 -14.75 17.20 8.19
CA HIS A 64 -15.71 16.51 9.05
C HIS A 64 -16.33 15.26 8.39
N PHE A 65 -16.29 15.14 7.06
CA PHE A 65 -16.72 13.92 6.35
C PHE A 65 -15.66 12.80 6.34
N SER A 66 -14.40 13.10 6.70
CA SER A 66 -13.30 12.12 6.67
C SER A 66 -13.59 10.85 7.48
N PRO A 67 -14.10 10.90 8.73
CA PRO A 67 -14.43 9.70 9.48
C PRO A 67 -15.52 8.84 8.83
N TRP A 68 -16.49 9.47 8.17
CA TRP A 68 -17.57 8.78 7.47
C TRP A 68 -17.06 8.06 6.22
N ILE A 69 -16.15 8.69 5.48
CA ILE A 69 -15.47 8.07 4.34
C ILE A 69 -14.63 6.89 4.82
N ALA A 70 -13.86 7.06 5.90
CA ALA A 70 -13.07 5.99 6.50
C ALA A 70 -13.95 4.80 6.92
N LEU A 71 -15.12 5.06 7.52
CA LEU A 71 -16.09 4.02 7.88
C LEU A 71 -16.59 3.27 6.63
N ALA A 72 -16.93 3.99 5.56
CA ALA A 72 -17.35 3.37 4.31
C ALA A 72 -16.24 2.47 3.71
N VAL A 73 -14.98 2.93 3.76
CA VAL A 73 -13.82 2.14 3.32
C VAL A 73 -13.65 0.88 4.16
N VAL A 74 -13.84 0.97 5.48
CA VAL A 74 -13.80 -0.20 6.39
C VAL A 74 -14.90 -1.21 6.09
N VAL A 75 -16.12 -0.75 5.81
CA VAL A 75 -17.23 -1.63 5.41
C VAL A 75 -16.93 -2.34 4.10
N LEU A 76 -16.40 -1.62 3.11
CA LEU A 76 -15.97 -2.21 1.84
C LEU A 76 -14.86 -3.24 2.06
N MET A 77 -13.86 -2.92 2.89
CA MET A 77 -12.76 -3.81 3.25
C MET A 77 -13.28 -5.11 3.86
N ALA A 78 -14.20 -5.03 4.83
CA ALA A 78 -14.81 -6.21 5.44
C ALA A 78 -15.55 -7.09 4.40
N THR A 79 -16.23 -6.45 3.44
CA THR A 79 -16.94 -7.13 2.35
C THR A 79 -15.96 -7.84 1.41
N VAL A 80 -14.87 -7.17 1.04
CA VAL A 80 -13.82 -7.74 0.17
C VAL A 80 -13.12 -8.92 0.86
N VAL A 81 -12.74 -8.77 2.13
CA VAL A 81 -12.09 -9.84 2.91
C VAL A 81 -13.01 -11.05 3.06
N THR A 82 -14.31 -10.85 3.32
CA THR A 82 -15.26 -11.97 3.41
C THR A 82 -15.44 -12.67 2.07
N SER A 83 -15.46 -11.94 0.95
CA SER A 83 -15.49 -12.51 -0.40
C SER A 83 -14.23 -13.33 -0.73
N TYR A 84 -13.04 -12.80 -0.41
CA TYR A 84 -11.79 -13.54 -0.60
C TYR A 84 -11.72 -14.81 0.24
N ARG A 85 -12.18 -14.76 1.50
CA ARG A 85 -12.27 -15.96 2.34
C ARG A 85 -13.14 -17.04 1.70
N GLN A 86 -14.29 -16.68 1.14
CA GLN A 86 -15.15 -17.64 0.43
C GLN A 86 -14.44 -18.22 -0.80
N THR A 87 -13.79 -17.35 -1.58
CA THR A 87 -13.05 -17.75 -2.79
C THR A 87 -11.91 -18.72 -2.47
N VAL A 88 -11.11 -18.45 -1.44
CA VAL A 88 -10.01 -19.33 -1.01
C VAL A 88 -10.52 -20.71 -0.57
N HIS A 89 -11.68 -20.78 0.09
CA HIS A 89 -12.29 -22.07 0.47
C HIS A 89 -12.83 -22.83 -0.74
N ALA A 90 -13.36 -22.13 -1.75
CA ALA A 90 -13.89 -22.74 -2.97
C ALA A 90 -12.77 -23.19 -3.94
N TYR A 91 -11.61 -22.53 -3.91
CA TYR A 91 -10.46 -22.79 -4.79
C TYR A 91 -9.19 -23.13 -3.97
N PRO A 92 -9.14 -24.30 -3.29
CA PRO A 92 -8.04 -24.67 -2.40
C PRO A 92 -6.71 -24.92 -3.13
N ASN A 93 -6.76 -25.20 -4.44
CA ASN A 93 -5.57 -25.39 -5.28
C ASN A 93 -4.89 -24.06 -5.68
N GLY A 94 -5.43 -22.91 -5.24
CA GLY A 94 -4.88 -21.59 -5.57
C GLY A 94 -5.19 -21.14 -7.00
N GLY A 95 -4.33 -20.30 -7.57
CA GLY A 95 -4.46 -19.73 -8.92
C GLY A 95 -4.97 -18.29 -8.98
N GLY A 96 -5.35 -17.73 -7.83
CA GLY A 96 -5.72 -16.31 -7.69
C GLY A 96 -6.96 -15.91 -8.50
N THR A 97 -7.18 -14.60 -8.61
CA THR A 97 -8.34 -14.02 -9.32
C THR A 97 -8.38 -14.41 -10.81
N TYR A 98 -7.21 -14.67 -11.42
CA TYR A 98 -7.11 -15.15 -12.80
C TYR A 98 -7.79 -16.50 -13.01
N GLU A 99 -7.45 -17.51 -12.19
CA GLU A 99 -7.98 -18.87 -12.37
C GLU A 99 -9.48 -18.91 -12.08
N VAL A 100 -9.93 -18.16 -11.07
CA VAL A 100 -11.36 -18.00 -10.74
C VAL A 100 -12.12 -17.35 -11.91
N ALA A 101 -11.61 -16.26 -12.48
CA ALA A 101 -12.26 -15.60 -13.60
C ALA A 101 -12.28 -16.46 -14.86
N LYS A 102 -11.18 -17.15 -15.15
CA LYS A 102 -11.07 -18.05 -16.31
C LYS A 102 -12.02 -19.24 -16.20
N ALA A 103 -12.13 -19.86 -15.02
CA ALA A 103 -12.99 -21.01 -14.79
C ALA A 103 -14.48 -20.67 -14.89
N ASN A 104 -14.90 -19.49 -14.41
CA ASN A 104 -16.31 -19.11 -14.34
C ASN A 104 -16.81 -18.28 -15.55
N LEU A 105 -15.97 -17.41 -16.09
CA LEU A 105 -16.35 -16.44 -17.14
C LEU A 105 -15.63 -16.69 -18.47
N GLY A 106 -14.74 -17.68 -18.50
CA GLY A 106 -14.04 -18.12 -19.70
C GLY A 106 -12.72 -17.38 -19.97
N PRO A 107 -11.99 -17.80 -21.02
CA PRO A 107 -10.62 -17.37 -21.27
C PRO A 107 -10.42 -15.88 -21.60
N ARG A 108 -11.49 -15.19 -22.05
CA ARG A 108 -11.42 -13.74 -22.34
C ARG A 108 -11.40 -12.93 -21.05
N ALA A 109 -12.29 -13.24 -20.11
CA ALA A 109 -12.31 -12.62 -18.79
C ALA A 109 -11.01 -12.89 -18.02
N GLY A 110 -10.50 -14.12 -18.06
CA GLY A 110 -9.21 -14.46 -17.48
C GLY A 110 -8.07 -13.58 -18.04
N ARG A 111 -8.01 -13.39 -19.37
CA ARG A 111 -6.99 -12.50 -19.98
C ARG A 111 -7.10 -11.04 -19.51
N THR A 112 -8.32 -10.51 -19.38
CA THR A 112 -8.55 -9.16 -18.85
C THR A 112 -8.04 -9.05 -17.42
N VAL A 113 -8.34 -10.02 -16.57
CA VAL A 113 -7.84 -10.06 -15.18
C VAL A 113 -6.32 -10.15 -15.14
N ALA A 114 -5.71 -11.01 -15.96
CA ALA A 114 -4.25 -11.11 -16.05
C ALA A 114 -3.60 -9.78 -16.48
N SER A 115 -4.18 -9.10 -17.47
CA SER A 115 -3.67 -7.78 -17.90
C SER A 115 -3.82 -6.71 -16.80
N ALA A 116 -4.93 -6.73 -16.06
CA ALA A 116 -5.15 -5.81 -14.95
C ALA A 116 -4.13 -6.04 -13.83
N LEU A 117 -3.87 -7.30 -13.47
CA LEU A 117 -2.87 -7.67 -12.44
C LEU A 117 -1.45 -7.23 -12.83
N LEU A 118 -1.08 -7.31 -14.11
CA LEU A 118 0.23 -6.84 -14.56
C LEU A 118 0.38 -5.32 -14.39
N VAL A 119 -0.67 -4.56 -14.71
CA VAL A 119 -0.67 -3.11 -14.50
C VAL A 119 -0.64 -2.78 -13.02
N ASP A 120 -1.45 -3.49 -12.23
CA ASP A 120 -1.51 -3.38 -10.77
C ASP A 120 -0.12 -3.57 -10.15
N TYR A 121 0.57 -4.67 -10.45
CA TYR A 121 1.91 -4.90 -9.91
C TYR A 121 2.95 -3.83 -10.27
N VAL A 122 2.86 -3.24 -11.47
CA VAL A 122 3.74 -2.12 -11.86
C VAL A 122 3.38 -0.86 -11.08
N LEU A 123 2.09 -0.55 -10.95
CA LEU A 123 1.61 0.62 -10.22
C LEU A 123 1.87 0.51 -8.72
N THR A 124 1.68 -0.65 -8.10
CA THR A 124 1.93 -0.87 -6.68
C THR A 124 3.38 -0.58 -6.32
N VAL A 125 4.34 -1.03 -7.14
CA VAL A 125 5.76 -0.68 -6.94
C VAL A 125 6.00 0.82 -7.09
N ALA A 126 5.45 1.44 -8.14
CA ALA A 126 5.63 2.86 -8.41
C ALA A 126 5.05 3.75 -7.29
N VAL A 127 3.81 3.49 -6.89
CA VAL A 127 3.09 4.25 -5.85
C VAL A 127 3.76 4.05 -4.50
N SER A 128 4.07 2.81 -4.13
CA SER A 128 4.69 2.51 -2.82
C SER A 128 6.06 3.15 -2.67
N VAL A 129 6.90 3.13 -3.72
CA VAL A 129 8.21 3.78 -3.67
C VAL A 129 8.07 5.30 -3.64
N SER A 130 7.18 5.88 -4.46
CA SER A 130 6.94 7.33 -4.43
C SER A 130 6.47 7.80 -3.06
N ALA A 131 5.47 7.14 -2.48
CA ALA A 131 4.97 7.46 -1.13
C ALA A 131 6.06 7.26 -0.07
N GLY A 132 6.87 6.19 -0.19
CA GLY A 132 8.01 5.95 0.69
C GLY A 132 9.06 7.06 0.64
N ILE A 133 9.37 7.56 -0.55
CA ILE A 133 10.31 8.67 -0.76
C ILE A 133 9.75 9.99 -0.23
N GLU A 134 8.45 10.25 -0.40
CA GLU A 134 7.80 11.42 0.19
C GLU A 134 7.86 11.42 1.71
N ASN A 135 7.54 10.28 2.34
CA ASN A 135 7.65 10.08 3.78
C ASN A 135 9.10 10.18 4.28
N LEU A 136 10.08 9.68 3.52
CA LEU A 136 11.48 9.82 3.87
C LEU A 136 11.96 11.28 3.74
N GLY A 137 11.43 12.02 2.77
CA GLY A 137 11.69 13.43 2.55
C GLY A 137 11.28 14.31 3.73
N SER A 138 10.28 13.91 4.53
CA SER A 138 9.91 14.67 5.73
C SER A 138 11.00 14.68 6.82
N ALA A 139 11.94 13.73 6.77
CA ALA A 139 13.06 13.63 7.71
C ALA A 139 14.41 14.04 7.10
N ILE A 140 14.58 13.89 5.78
CA ILE A 140 15.86 14.08 5.08
C ILE A 140 15.71 15.12 3.97
N PRO A 141 16.21 16.36 4.13
CA PRO A 141 16.05 17.44 3.14
C PRO A 141 16.62 17.11 1.75
N PHE A 142 17.73 16.36 1.68
CA PHE A 142 18.34 15.93 0.41
C PHE A 142 17.37 15.12 -0.47
N VAL A 143 16.51 14.30 0.15
CA VAL A 143 15.51 13.49 -0.56
C VAL A 143 14.42 14.37 -1.14
N VAL A 144 14.07 15.49 -0.48
CA VAL A 144 13.07 16.45 -0.98
C VAL A 144 13.56 17.14 -2.25
N GLU A 145 14.85 17.49 -2.32
CA GLU A 145 15.45 18.13 -3.50
C GLU A 145 15.56 17.15 -4.69
N HIS A 146 15.77 15.85 -4.43
CA HIS A 146 16.07 14.85 -5.46
C HIS A 146 15.06 13.68 -5.50
N LYS A 147 13.77 13.94 -5.21
CA LYS A 147 12.72 12.91 -5.09
C LYS A 147 12.74 11.86 -6.21
N THR A 148 12.72 12.32 -7.46
CA THR A 148 12.66 11.42 -8.63
C THR A 148 13.89 10.53 -8.74
N LEU A 149 15.09 11.08 -8.49
CA LEU A 149 16.33 10.31 -8.55
C LEU A 149 16.40 9.29 -7.42
N CYS A 150 16.00 9.67 -6.21
CA CYS A 150 15.92 8.75 -5.08
C CYS A 150 14.91 7.62 -5.33
N ALA A 151 13.75 7.91 -5.93
CA ALA A 151 12.75 6.90 -6.29
C ALA A 151 13.29 5.91 -7.34
N ILE A 152 13.89 6.40 -8.42
CA ILE A 152 14.49 5.55 -9.46
C ILE A 152 15.62 4.69 -8.87
N ALA A 153 16.48 5.27 -8.03
CA ALA A 153 17.56 4.54 -7.36
C ALA A 153 17.01 3.44 -6.43
N ALA A 154 15.94 3.72 -5.68
CA ALA A 154 15.28 2.74 -4.82
C ALA A 154 14.67 1.59 -5.64
N ILE A 155 13.96 1.88 -6.74
CA ILE A 155 13.42 0.85 -7.65
C ILE A 155 14.55 0.00 -8.23
N ALA A 156 15.63 0.63 -8.69
CA ALA A 156 16.79 -0.09 -9.24
C ALA A 156 17.44 -1.01 -8.18
N LEU A 157 17.60 -0.52 -6.95
CA LEU A 157 18.14 -1.28 -5.83
C LEU A 157 17.24 -2.48 -5.48
N LEU A 158 15.93 -2.26 -5.32
CA LEU A 158 14.96 -3.33 -5.06
C LEU A 158 14.95 -4.35 -6.21
N SER A 159 15.07 -3.90 -7.45
CA SER A 159 15.16 -4.76 -8.62
C SER A 159 16.40 -5.64 -8.56
N VAL A 160 17.58 -5.08 -8.26
CA VAL A 160 18.83 -5.85 -8.10
C VAL A 160 18.72 -6.83 -6.93
N MET A 161 18.14 -6.42 -5.80
CA MET A 161 17.93 -7.31 -4.65
C MET A 161 17.01 -8.49 -4.99
N ASN A 162 15.91 -8.23 -5.71
CA ASN A 162 14.99 -9.28 -6.17
C ASN A 162 15.67 -10.21 -7.17
N LEU A 163 16.46 -9.68 -8.10
CA LEU A 163 17.23 -10.46 -9.06
C LEU A 163 18.28 -11.35 -8.38
N ARG A 164 18.89 -10.89 -7.28
CA ARG A 164 19.87 -11.64 -6.47
C ARG A 164 19.26 -12.74 -5.60
N GLY A 165 17.93 -12.85 -5.52
CA GLY A 165 17.28 -13.86 -4.70
C GLY A 165 17.37 -13.61 -3.19
N VAL A 166 17.57 -12.35 -2.76
CA VAL A 166 17.61 -11.97 -1.33
C VAL A 166 16.29 -12.30 -0.60
N ARG A 167 15.23 -12.57 -1.37
CA ARG A 167 13.88 -12.91 -0.92
C ARG A 167 13.74 -14.26 -0.19
N GLU A 168 14.78 -15.11 -0.15
CA GLU A 168 14.74 -16.39 0.58
C GLU A 168 14.67 -16.25 2.11
N SER A 169 15.01 -15.08 2.66
CA SER A 169 14.92 -14.82 4.11
C SER A 169 13.65 -14.05 4.46
N GLY A 170 12.48 -14.72 4.44
CA GLY A 170 11.19 -14.12 4.82
C GLY A 170 11.20 -13.43 6.20
N THR A 171 12.11 -13.82 7.09
CA THR A 171 12.35 -13.20 8.40
C THR A 171 12.84 -11.74 8.30
N LEU A 172 13.69 -11.42 7.32
CA LEU A 172 14.23 -10.06 7.15
C LEU A 172 13.14 -9.06 6.75
N PHE A 173 12.13 -9.53 6.01
CA PHE A 173 10.99 -8.73 5.58
C PHE A 173 9.88 -8.63 6.63
N ALA A 174 9.78 -9.58 7.57
CA ALA A 174 8.76 -9.55 8.62
C ALA A 174 9.06 -8.53 9.73
N ILE A 175 10.34 -8.29 10.04
CA ILE A 175 10.75 -7.39 11.14
C ILE A 175 10.25 -5.96 10.92
N PRO A 176 10.47 -5.30 9.75
CA PRO A 176 9.98 -3.95 9.51
C PRO A 176 8.46 -3.83 9.66
N THR A 177 7.70 -4.84 9.21
CA THR A 177 6.24 -4.86 9.32
C THR A 177 5.80 -4.84 10.78
N TYR A 178 6.40 -5.66 11.65
CA TYR A 178 6.07 -5.66 13.07
C TYR A 178 6.48 -4.35 13.76
N VAL A 179 7.63 -3.80 13.40
CA VAL A 179 8.09 -2.50 13.93
C VAL A 179 7.12 -1.39 13.53
N PHE A 180 6.66 -1.38 12.27
CA PHE A 180 5.67 -0.41 11.78
C PHE A 180 4.35 -0.52 12.57
N VAL A 181 3.78 -1.72 12.68
CA VAL A 181 2.52 -1.95 13.41
C VAL A 181 2.67 -1.55 14.88
N GLY A 182 3.74 -2.00 15.53
CA GLY A 182 4.03 -1.63 16.92
C GLY A 182 4.21 -0.13 17.12
N GLY A 183 4.89 0.54 16.18
CA GLY A 183 5.09 1.98 16.19
C GLY A 183 3.79 2.77 16.06
N VAL A 184 2.91 2.35 15.15
CA VAL A 184 1.57 2.96 14.99
C VAL A 184 0.75 2.80 16.26
N PHE A 185 0.69 1.60 16.85
CA PHE A 185 -0.04 1.39 18.11
C PHE A 185 0.55 2.22 19.26
N LEU A 186 1.87 2.27 19.38
CA LEU A 186 2.55 3.07 20.40
C LEU A 186 2.25 4.56 20.23
N MET A 187 2.25 5.07 19.00
CA MET A 187 1.88 6.45 18.67
C MET A 187 0.42 6.75 19.08
N LEU A 188 -0.51 5.86 18.74
CA LEU A 188 -1.93 6.01 19.10
C LEU A 188 -2.15 5.98 20.62
N ILE A 189 -1.53 5.04 21.32
CA ILE A 189 -1.61 4.93 22.78
C ILE A 189 -1.02 6.18 23.43
N TRP A 190 0.17 6.61 22.99
CA TRP A 190 0.83 7.80 23.53
C TRP A 190 0.02 9.07 23.32
N GLY A 191 -0.53 9.27 22.11
CA GLY A 191 -1.44 10.38 21.81
C GLY A 191 -2.73 10.31 22.65
N GLY A 192 -3.32 9.13 22.79
CA GLY A 192 -4.49 8.93 23.64
C GLY A 192 -4.23 9.25 25.11
N VAL A 193 -3.08 8.82 25.65
CA VAL A 193 -2.66 9.11 27.02
C VAL A 193 -2.45 10.61 27.21
N ARG A 194 -1.71 11.28 26.32
CA ARG A 194 -1.49 12.73 26.43
C ARG A 194 -2.79 13.53 26.35
N GLY A 195 -3.68 13.18 25.41
CA GLY A 195 -4.91 13.92 25.20
C GLY A 195 -5.98 13.66 26.27
N LEU A 196 -6.21 12.39 26.63
CA LEU A 196 -7.32 11.99 27.51
C LEU A 196 -6.94 11.91 28.99
N ILE A 197 -5.69 11.58 29.31
CA ILE A 197 -5.24 11.38 30.70
C ILE A 197 -4.48 12.61 31.21
N LEU A 198 -3.51 13.12 30.45
CA LEU A 198 -2.73 14.29 30.85
C LEU A 198 -3.43 15.62 30.54
N GLY A 199 -4.47 15.60 29.69
CA GLY A 199 -5.18 16.81 29.28
C GLY A 199 -4.32 17.79 28.47
N GLU A 200 -3.23 17.33 27.87
CA GLU A 200 -2.39 18.17 27.02
C GLU A 200 -3.12 18.50 25.73
N SER A 201 -3.34 19.80 25.47
CA SER A 201 -3.72 20.25 24.14
C SER A 201 -2.52 20.05 23.21
N MET A 202 -2.68 19.25 22.16
CA MET A 202 -1.66 19.05 21.11
C MET A 202 -2.03 19.89 19.88
N PRO A 203 -1.83 21.22 19.90
CA PRO A 203 -2.16 22.06 18.76
C PRO A 203 -1.26 21.66 17.58
N ALA A 204 -1.87 21.46 16.42
CA ALA A 204 -1.11 21.39 15.18
C ALA A 204 -0.39 22.73 14.95
N PRO A 205 0.77 22.76 14.24
CA PRO A 205 1.42 24.00 13.85
C PRO A 205 0.50 24.98 13.10
N THR A 206 -0.55 24.45 12.48
CA THR A 206 -1.57 25.19 11.73
C THR A 206 -2.77 25.64 12.58
N ALA A 207 -2.82 25.31 13.88
CA ALA A 207 -3.97 25.60 14.74
C ALA A 207 -4.25 27.11 14.92
N GLY A 208 -3.24 27.96 14.72
CA GLY A 208 -3.38 29.41 14.76
C GLY A 208 -3.83 30.05 13.44
N PHE A 209 -4.07 29.27 12.38
CA PHE A 209 -4.47 29.81 11.08
C PHE A 209 -5.96 30.16 11.06
N GLU A 210 -6.26 31.39 10.68
CA GLU A 210 -7.63 31.87 10.50
C GLU A 210 -8.10 31.56 9.08
N ILE A 211 -9.17 30.77 8.95
CA ILE A 211 -9.71 30.35 7.65
C ILE A 211 -10.61 31.46 7.11
N LYS A 212 -10.15 32.14 6.05
CA LYS A 212 -10.96 33.12 5.32
C LYS A 212 -11.72 32.40 4.19
N PRO A 213 -13.07 32.41 4.20
CA PRO A 213 -13.84 31.82 3.11
C PRO A 213 -13.78 32.72 1.87
N GLU A 214 -13.03 32.31 0.84
CA GLU A 214 -12.96 33.02 -0.44
C GLU A 214 -14.12 32.67 -1.39
N HIS A 215 -14.73 31.49 -1.21
CA HIS A 215 -15.82 31.00 -2.06
C HIS A 215 -16.95 30.38 -1.22
N PRO A 216 -18.22 30.48 -1.66
CA PRO A 216 -19.28 29.65 -1.13
C PRO A 216 -18.90 28.19 -1.40
N GLY A 217 -18.83 27.39 -0.33
CA GLY A 217 -18.38 26.00 -0.40
C GLY A 217 -19.13 25.20 -1.48
N LEU A 218 -18.47 24.19 -2.03
CA LEU A 218 -19.07 23.25 -2.97
C LEU A 218 -20.34 22.64 -2.35
N ALA A 219 -21.49 22.88 -2.97
CA ALA A 219 -22.80 22.44 -2.48
C ALA A 219 -23.53 21.58 -3.51
N GLY A 220 -24.55 20.85 -3.05
CA GLY A 220 -25.41 20.02 -3.90
C GLY A 220 -24.65 18.86 -4.56
N PHE A 221 -24.92 18.62 -5.85
CA PHE A 221 -24.35 17.50 -6.60
C PHE A 221 -22.81 17.52 -6.64
N ALA A 222 -22.20 18.70 -6.65
CA ALA A 222 -20.74 18.82 -6.69
C ALA A 222 -20.10 18.30 -5.40
N LEU A 223 -20.73 18.53 -4.23
CA LEU A 223 -20.27 17.97 -2.96
C LEU A 223 -20.40 16.45 -2.94
N VAL A 224 -21.55 15.91 -3.37
CA VAL A 224 -21.76 14.46 -3.43
C VAL A 224 -20.73 13.80 -4.34
N PHE A 225 -20.49 14.35 -5.52
CA PHE A 225 -19.47 13.86 -6.44
C PHE A 225 -18.07 13.89 -5.81
N LEU A 226 -17.74 14.96 -5.09
CA LEU A 226 -16.45 15.09 -4.41
C LEU A 226 -16.30 14.07 -3.27
N LEU A 227 -17.36 13.83 -2.48
CA LEU A 227 -17.36 12.80 -1.44
C LEU A 227 -17.17 11.40 -2.03
N LEU A 228 -17.84 11.10 -3.15
CA LEU A 228 -17.65 9.83 -3.88
C LEU A 228 -16.24 9.72 -4.44
N ARG A 229 -15.65 10.82 -4.94
CA ARG A 229 -14.26 10.86 -5.40
C ARG A 229 -13.28 10.63 -4.25
N ALA A 230 -13.50 11.27 -3.10
CA ALA A 230 -12.68 11.08 -1.91
C ALA A 230 -12.77 9.64 -1.40
N PHE A 231 -13.97 9.05 -1.41
CA PHE A 231 -14.16 7.62 -1.12
C PHE A 231 -13.43 6.72 -2.12
N SER A 232 -13.56 6.99 -3.42
CA SER A 232 -12.85 6.24 -4.47
C SER A 232 -11.34 6.32 -4.33
N SER A 233 -10.78 7.47 -3.97
CA SER A 233 -9.35 7.64 -3.68
C SER A 233 -8.95 6.87 -2.41
N GLY A 234 -9.78 6.94 -1.36
CA GLY A 234 -9.57 6.18 -0.12
C GLY A 234 -9.63 4.67 -0.31
N CYS A 235 -10.30 4.18 -1.36
CA CYS A 235 -10.32 2.76 -1.69
C CYS A 235 -8.94 2.21 -2.08
N ALA A 236 -7.95 3.05 -2.36
CA ALA A 236 -6.56 2.62 -2.49
C ALA A 236 -6.04 1.93 -1.21
N ALA A 237 -6.64 2.17 -0.04
CA ALA A 237 -6.32 1.43 1.18
C ALA A 237 -6.61 -0.08 1.10
N LEU A 238 -7.43 -0.52 0.13
CA LEU A 238 -7.79 -1.93 -0.06
C LEU A 238 -6.80 -2.71 -0.92
N THR A 239 -5.90 -2.05 -1.64
CA THR A 239 -4.91 -2.74 -2.47
C THR A 239 -3.95 -3.53 -1.59
N GLY A 240 -3.59 -4.73 -2.04
CA GLY A 240 -2.73 -5.68 -1.34
C GLY A 240 -3.47 -6.72 -0.51
N VAL A 241 -4.78 -6.62 -0.33
CA VAL A 241 -5.58 -7.69 0.31
C VAL A 241 -5.59 -8.94 -0.56
N GLU A 242 -5.56 -8.77 -1.87
CA GLU A 242 -5.46 -9.82 -2.88
C GLU A 242 -4.13 -10.59 -2.86
N ALA A 243 -3.11 -10.06 -2.17
CA ALA A 243 -1.82 -10.72 -2.00
C ALA A 243 -1.81 -11.75 -0.84
N ILE A 244 -2.87 -11.77 -0.02
CA ILE A 244 -3.04 -12.64 1.17
C ILE A 244 -3.97 -13.82 0.85
#